data_AF-A0A956G283-F1
#
_entry.id   AF-A0A956G283-F1
#
_cell.length_a   1.000
_cell.length_b   1.000
_cell.length_c   1.000
_cell.angle_alpha   90.00
_cell.angle_beta   90.00
_cell.angle_gamma   90.00
#
_symmetry.space_group_name_H-M   'P 1'
#
loop_
_entity.id
_entity.type
_entity.pdbx_description
1 polymer ?
#
loop_
_entity_poly.entity_id
_entity_poly.type
_entity_poly.pdbx_seq_one_letter_code
_entity_poly.pdbx_strand_id
1 'polypeptide(L)'
;MISRASPSPIALTAIALVTSLAVVVGGCGDATSYELSWTIGCATPGDAACTISSVRQCSELGVDAIAARAVVGTNDEGTARFPCFDQARGSASAVGPDLPGGEVTLEVSALSASGHVLSGPVSVQVVIPGEGTTPVSVDLPAPLACADGVDNDGDGLVDLLDPDCADDKGDSESPAAGAP
;
A
#
# COMPACT_ATOMS: atom_id res chain seq x y z
N MET A 1 -19.72 77.37 -50.29
CA MET A 1 -20.51 76.13 -50.42
C MET A 1 -19.52 74.97 -50.43
N ILE A 2 -19.76 73.95 -49.60
CA ILE A 2 -19.07 72.63 -49.55
C ILE A 2 -17.64 72.69 -48.95
N SER A 3 -17.16 71.82 -48.06
CA SER A 3 -17.75 70.87 -47.09
C SER A 3 -16.69 70.53 -46.04
N ARG A 4 -17.19 70.16 -44.86
CA ARG A 4 -16.54 69.56 -43.69
C ARG A 4 -15.52 68.44 -44.00
N ALA A 5 -14.46 68.32 -43.18
CA ALA A 5 -14.32 67.19 -42.25
C ALA A 5 -13.12 67.38 -41.29
N SER A 6 -13.42 67.33 -40.01
CA SER A 6 -12.58 67.12 -38.83
C SER A 6 -13.39 66.18 -37.91
N PRO A 7 -12.89 65.65 -36.80
CA PRO A 7 -11.71 64.81 -36.52
C PRO A 7 -12.18 63.41 -36.04
N SER A 8 -11.28 62.48 -35.68
CA SER A 8 -11.30 61.81 -34.36
C SER A 8 -10.35 60.62 -34.23
N PRO A 9 -9.81 60.38 -33.02
CA PRO A 9 -8.91 59.27 -32.70
C PRO A 9 -9.68 57.95 -32.54
N ILE A 10 -9.01 56.87 -32.92
CA ILE A 10 -9.50 55.49 -32.84
C ILE A 10 -9.54 55.09 -31.36
N ALA A 11 -10.75 54.87 -30.83
CA ALA A 11 -10.97 54.27 -29.53
C ALA A 11 -10.68 52.76 -29.62
N LEU A 12 -9.67 52.28 -28.89
CA LEU A 12 -9.39 50.86 -28.70
C LEU A 12 -10.33 50.32 -27.60
N THR A 13 -11.30 49.50 -27.98
CA THR A 13 -12.18 48.77 -27.07
C THR A 13 -11.42 47.58 -26.47
N ALA A 14 -11.06 47.65 -25.20
CA ALA A 14 -10.51 46.51 -24.47
C ALA A 14 -11.66 45.54 -24.10
N ILE A 15 -11.69 44.39 -24.77
CA ILE A 15 -12.61 43.28 -24.46
C ILE A 15 -11.97 42.48 -23.31
N ALA A 16 -12.45 42.67 -22.09
CA ALA A 16 -12.09 41.83 -20.95
C ALA A 16 -12.83 40.48 -21.07
N LEU A 17 -12.11 39.43 -21.48
CA LEU A 17 -12.55 38.04 -21.39
C LEU A 17 -12.49 37.61 -19.93
N VAL A 18 -13.64 37.65 -19.24
CA VAL A 18 -13.78 37.02 -17.93
C VAL A 18 -13.95 35.52 -18.16
N THR A 19 -12.84 34.79 -18.17
CA THR A 19 -12.88 33.32 -18.15
C THR A 19 -13.32 32.88 -16.75
N SER A 20 -14.62 32.61 -16.62
CA SER A 20 -15.20 31.97 -15.44
C SER A 20 -14.56 30.59 -15.26
N LEU A 21 -13.62 30.49 -14.33
CA LEU A 21 -13.07 29.22 -13.87
C LEU A 21 -14.15 28.55 -13.03
N ALA A 22 -14.93 27.66 -13.65
CA ALA A 22 -15.81 26.76 -12.92
C ALA A 22 -14.92 25.76 -12.14
N VAL A 23 -14.65 26.06 -10.88
CA VAL A 23 -14.12 25.07 -9.93
C VAL A 23 -15.22 24.03 -9.80
N VAL A 24 -14.99 22.85 -10.40
CA VAL A 24 -15.77 21.65 -10.08
C VAL A 24 -15.37 21.30 -8.66
N VAL A 25 -16.13 21.79 -7.68
CA VAL A 25 -16.16 21.22 -6.35
C VAL A 25 -16.82 19.86 -6.53
N GLY A 26 -16.02 18.84 -6.86
CA GLY A 26 -16.42 17.46 -6.62
C GLY A 26 -16.81 17.40 -5.15
N GLY A 27 -18.06 17.02 -4.87
CA GLY A 27 -18.58 17.00 -3.52
C GLY A 27 -17.61 16.26 -2.60
N CYS A 28 -17.27 16.89 -1.48
CA CYS A 28 -16.69 16.17 -0.34
C CYS A 28 -17.76 15.19 0.16
N GLY A 29 -17.92 14.05 -0.51
CA GLY A 29 -18.42 12.88 0.20
C GLY A 29 -17.32 12.52 1.19
N ASP A 30 -17.65 12.43 2.47
CA ASP A 30 -16.69 12.01 3.49
C ASP A 30 -16.09 10.68 3.05
N ALA A 31 -14.75 10.66 2.90
CA ALA A 31 -14.04 9.47 2.48
C ALA A 31 -14.36 8.32 3.44
N THR A 32 -14.97 7.25 2.93
CA THR A 32 -15.31 6.05 3.70
C THR A 32 -14.23 5.00 3.45
N SER A 33 -13.33 4.84 4.42
CA SER A 33 -12.13 4.03 4.22
C SER A 33 -11.71 3.32 5.50
N TYR A 34 -10.54 2.68 5.47
CA TYR A 34 -9.87 2.04 6.59
C TYR A 34 -8.44 2.57 6.72
N GLU A 35 -7.91 2.56 7.93
CA GLU A 35 -6.48 2.74 8.18
C GLU A 35 -5.90 1.39 8.57
N LEU A 36 -5.12 0.80 7.66
CA LEU A 36 -4.52 -0.52 7.86
C LEU A 36 -3.13 -0.35 8.46
N SER A 37 -2.90 -1.03 9.58
CA SER A 37 -1.60 -1.19 10.23
C SER A 37 -1.20 -2.67 10.22
N TRP A 38 0.09 -2.95 10.08
CA TRP A 38 0.57 -4.33 9.99
C TRP A 38 1.84 -4.58 10.80
N THR A 39 1.98 -5.82 11.24
CA THR A 39 3.22 -6.43 11.73
C THR A 39 3.54 -7.66 10.90
N ILE A 40 4.82 -8.08 10.89
CA ILE A 40 5.29 -9.23 10.11
C ILE A 40 6.15 -10.11 11.03
N GLY A 41 5.82 -11.40 11.11
CA GLY A 41 6.59 -12.39 11.85
C GLY A 41 6.40 -12.36 13.37
N CYS A 42 5.25 -11.90 13.89
CA CYS A 42 5.00 -11.99 15.32
C CYS A 42 4.53 -13.39 15.71
N ALA A 43 5.18 -14.02 16.69
CA ALA A 43 4.56 -15.12 17.42
C ALA A 43 3.46 -14.60 18.39
N THR A 44 3.59 -13.34 18.84
CA THR A 44 2.68 -12.68 19.77
C THR A 44 2.49 -11.19 19.42
N PRO A 45 1.24 -10.69 19.32
CA PRO A 45 0.99 -9.27 19.07
C PRO A 45 1.52 -8.37 20.19
N GLY A 46 2.36 -7.39 19.84
CA GLY A 46 2.89 -6.39 20.79
C GLY A 46 4.35 -6.60 21.22
N ASP A 47 5.05 -7.62 20.71
CA ASP A 47 6.48 -7.75 20.92
C ASP A 47 7.26 -6.70 20.13
N ALA A 48 8.11 -5.94 20.83
CA ALA A 48 8.92 -4.88 20.22
C ALA A 48 9.87 -5.39 19.12
N ALA A 49 10.24 -6.68 19.17
CA ALA A 49 11.12 -7.34 18.21
C ALA A 49 10.51 -7.45 16.80
N CYS A 50 9.19 -7.36 16.65
CA CYS A 50 8.49 -7.58 15.38
C CYS A 50 7.84 -6.29 14.83
N THR A 51 8.23 -5.13 15.34
CA THR A 51 7.78 -3.84 14.79
C THR A 51 8.64 -3.46 13.58
N ILE A 52 7.98 -3.27 12.43
CA ILE A 52 8.62 -2.71 11.24
C ILE A 52 8.80 -1.21 11.48
N SER A 53 10.06 -0.81 11.71
CA SER A 53 10.45 0.55 12.06
C SER A 53 11.24 1.26 10.96
N SER A 54 11.59 0.56 9.88
CA SER A 54 12.30 1.12 8.74
C SER A 54 12.11 0.31 7.46
N VAL A 55 12.38 0.95 6.32
CA VAL A 55 12.43 0.27 5.00
C VAL A 55 13.51 -0.81 4.96
N ARG A 56 14.60 -0.69 5.72
CA ARG A 56 15.64 -1.72 5.78
C ARG A 56 15.09 -3.05 6.30
N GLN A 57 14.29 -3.00 7.37
CA GLN A 57 13.69 -4.21 7.93
C GLN A 57 12.72 -4.88 6.95
N CYS A 58 12.04 -4.10 6.10
CA CYS A 58 11.23 -4.66 5.02
C CYS A 58 12.11 -5.44 4.02
N SER A 59 13.24 -4.87 3.61
CA SER A 59 14.18 -5.54 2.70
C SER A 59 14.83 -6.78 3.30
N GLU A 60 15.09 -6.79 4.61
CA GLU A 60 15.60 -7.97 5.33
C GLU A 60 14.59 -9.13 5.37
N LEU A 61 13.31 -8.85 5.16
CA LEU A 61 12.24 -9.85 5.06
C LEU A 61 11.85 -10.16 3.61
N GLY A 62 12.53 -9.57 2.62
CA GLY A 62 12.15 -9.68 1.21
C GLY A 62 10.85 -8.96 0.82
N VAL A 63 10.20 -8.27 1.77
CA VAL A 63 8.90 -7.61 1.58
C VAL A 63 9.08 -6.20 1.00
N ASP A 64 8.51 -5.97 -0.18
CA ASP A 64 8.50 -4.65 -0.83
C ASP A 64 7.17 -3.91 -0.58
N ALA A 65 6.06 -4.65 -0.58
CA ALA A 65 4.72 -4.08 -0.50
C ALA A 65 3.76 -4.92 0.35
N ILE A 66 2.75 -4.26 0.92
CA ILE A 66 1.58 -4.91 1.49
C ILE A 66 0.41 -4.75 0.52
N ALA A 67 -0.20 -5.86 0.14
CA ALA A 67 -1.43 -5.87 -0.64
C ALA A 67 -2.63 -6.08 0.28
N ALA A 68 -3.67 -5.28 0.10
CA ALA A 68 -4.96 -5.47 0.75
C ALA A 68 -6.03 -5.60 -0.34
N ARG A 69 -6.57 -6.81 -0.51
CA ARG A 69 -7.71 -7.08 -1.39
C ARG A 69 -8.99 -6.91 -0.60
N ALA A 70 -9.92 -6.09 -1.11
CA ALA A 70 -11.19 -5.83 -0.47
C ALA A 70 -12.31 -6.64 -1.14
N VAL A 71 -13.07 -7.38 -0.33
CA VAL A 71 -14.20 -8.20 -0.76
C VAL A 71 -15.46 -7.76 -0.01
N VAL A 72 -16.48 -7.33 -0.75
CA VAL A 72 -17.77 -6.86 -0.19
C VAL A 72 -18.86 -7.84 -0.58
N GLY A 73 -19.26 -8.68 0.37
CA GLY A 73 -20.15 -9.82 0.10
C GLY A 73 -19.50 -10.81 -0.87
N THR A 74 -19.84 -10.70 -2.16
CA THR A 74 -19.26 -11.53 -3.24
C THR A 74 -18.53 -10.72 -4.30
N ASN A 75 -18.49 -9.39 -4.15
CA ASN A 75 -17.85 -8.49 -5.10
C ASN A 75 -16.39 -8.25 -4.68
N ASP A 76 -15.51 -8.25 -5.67
CA ASP A 76 -14.11 -7.89 -5.53
C ASP A 76 -13.97 -6.39 -5.84
N GLU A 77 -13.66 -5.60 -4.82
CA GLU A 77 -13.46 -4.14 -4.95
C GLU A 77 -12.01 -3.80 -5.36
N GLY A 78 -11.21 -4.80 -5.69
CA GLY A 78 -9.83 -4.67 -6.11
C GLY A 78 -8.82 -4.86 -4.98
N THR A 79 -7.56 -4.67 -5.34
CA THR A 79 -6.40 -4.81 -4.43
C THR A 79 -5.64 -3.50 -4.37
N ALA A 80 -5.56 -2.92 -3.17
CA ALA A 80 -4.69 -1.80 -2.88
C ALA A 80 -3.28 -2.31 -2.56
N ARG A 81 -2.25 -1.58 -2.98
CA ARG A 81 -0.86 -1.88 -2.64
C ARG A 81 -0.25 -0.71 -1.90
N PHE A 82 0.40 -0.99 -0.79
CA PHE A 82 1.06 -0.02 0.07
C PHE A 82 2.54 -0.38 0.20
N PRO A 83 3.44 0.61 0.36
CA PRO A 83 4.82 0.30 0.71
C PRO A 83 4.86 -0.45 2.05
N CYS A 84 5.78 -1.40 2.21
CA CYS A 84 5.92 -2.13 3.48
C CYS A 84 6.16 -1.20 4.70
N PHE A 85 6.82 -0.06 4.50
CA PHE A 85 6.98 0.97 5.51
C PHE A 85 6.85 2.35 4.87
N ASP A 86 5.96 3.19 5.41
CA ASP A 86 5.80 4.56 4.97
C ASP A 86 6.83 5.46 5.65
N GLN A 87 7.87 5.85 4.91
CA GLN A 87 8.91 6.76 5.43
C GLN A 87 8.39 8.16 5.76
N ALA A 88 7.32 8.62 5.10
CA ALA A 88 6.75 9.94 5.35
C ALA A 88 5.96 9.96 6.65
N ARG A 89 5.28 8.85 6.98
CA ARG A 89 4.54 8.68 8.25
C ARG A 89 5.40 8.09 9.37
N GLY A 90 6.51 7.45 9.03
CA GLY A 90 7.36 6.73 9.98
C GLY A 90 6.68 5.50 10.57
N SER A 91 5.80 4.84 9.82
CA SER A 91 5.00 3.72 10.30
C SER A 91 4.70 2.67 9.23
N ALA A 92 4.48 1.44 9.68
CA ALA A 92 3.91 0.33 8.91
C ALA A 92 2.38 0.43 8.89
N SER A 93 1.87 1.55 8.35
CA SER A 93 0.44 1.84 8.25
C SER A 93 0.13 2.65 7.01
N ALA A 94 -1.05 2.43 6.43
CA ALA A 94 -1.55 3.19 5.28
C ALA A 94 -3.07 3.31 5.31
N VAL A 95 -3.57 4.40 4.73
CA VAL A 95 -5.01 4.60 4.51
C VAL A 95 -5.39 3.91 3.20
N GLY A 96 -6.44 3.10 3.25
CA GLY A 96 -6.98 2.38 2.12
C GLY A 96 -7.72 3.25 1.10
N PRO A 97 -8.09 2.69 -0.06
CA PRO A 97 -8.99 3.36 -1.00
C PRO A 97 -10.38 3.52 -0.39
N ASP A 98 -11.18 4.41 -0.98
CA ASP A 98 -12.58 4.54 -0.64
C ASP A 98 -13.34 3.24 -0.93
N LEU A 99 -14.10 2.77 0.06
CA LEU A 99 -14.92 1.58 -0.01
C LEU A 99 -16.37 1.91 0.34
N PRO A 100 -17.35 1.13 -0.14
CA PRO A 100 -18.71 1.26 0.33
C PRO A 100 -18.78 1.00 1.84
N GLY A 101 -19.53 1.85 2.56
CA GLY A 101 -19.82 1.61 3.98
C GLY A 101 -20.55 0.27 4.18
N GLY A 102 -20.24 -0.42 5.28
CA GLY A 102 -20.76 -1.75 5.57
C GLY A 102 -19.66 -2.76 5.89
N GLU A 103 -20.03 -4.04 5.86
CA GLU A 103 -19.12 -5.14 6.18
C GLU A 103 -18.26 -5.50 4.96
N VAL A 104 -16.94 -5.50 5.17
CA VAL A 104 -15.92 -5.79 4.17
C VAL A 104 -14.97 -6.85 4.73
N THR A 105 -14.59 -7.82 3.90
CA THR A 105 -13.46 -8.71 4.19
C THR A 105 -12.23 -8.17 3.50
N LEU A 106 -11.19 -7.85 4.28
CA LEU A 106 -9.88 -7.52 3.76
C LEU A 106 -8.99 -8.77 3.80
N GLU A 107 -8.43 -9.13 2.66
CA GLU A 107 -7.39 -10.15 2.53
C GLU A 107 -6.04 -9.45 2.37
N VAL A 108 -5.21 -9.53 3.39
CA VAL A 108 -3.93 -8.81 3.44
C VAL A 108 -2.78 -9.78 3.21
N SER A 109 -1.79 -9.39 2.40
CA SER A 109 -0.63 -10.21 2.07
C SER A 109 0.64 -9.36 1.97
N ALA A 110 1.79 -9.94 2.34
CA ALA A 110 3.09 -9.36 2.06
C ALA A 110 3.55 -9.79 0.66
N LEU A 111 4.08 -8.84 -0.11
CA LEU A 111 4.53 -9.05 -1.47
C LEU A 111 6.02 -8.76 -1.61
N SER A 112 6.70 -9.55 -2.44
CA SER A 112 8.04 -9.24 -2.92
C SER A 112 8.03 -8.12 -3.96
N ALA A 113 9.22 -7.66 -4.36
CA ALA A 113 9.39 -6.66 -5.42
C ALA A 113 8.81 -7.08 -6.78
N SER A 114 8.71 -8.40 -7.06
CA SER A 114 8.08 -8.92 -8.27
C SER A 114 6.55 -9.00 -8.18
N GLY A 115 5.98 -8.73 -7.00
CA GLY A 115 4.56 -8.88 -6.70
C GLY A 115 4.16 -10.32 -6.35
N HIS A 116 5.12 -11.20 -6.10
CA HIS A 116 4.86 -12.55 -5.59
C HIS A 116 4.38 -12.47 -4.13
N VAL A 117 3.43 -13.31 -3.74
CA VAL A 117 2.93 -13.36 -2.36
C VAL A 117 3.93 -14.13 -1.50
N LEU A 118 4.56 -13.43 -0.56
CA LEU A 118 5.52 -14.01 0.38
C LEU A 118 4.85 -14.51 1.66
N SER A 119 3.76 -13.86 2.07
CA SER A 119 3.07 -14.18 3.31
C SER A 119 1.60 -13.79 3.24
N GLY A 120 0.73 -14.59 3.88
CA GLY A 120 -0.73 -14.45 3.85
C GLY A 120 -1.41 -15.34 2.80
N PRO A 121 -2.69 -15.08 2.46
CA PRO A 121 -3.49 -13.95 2.92
C PRO A 121 -4.02 -14.12 4.35
N VAL A 122 -4.02 -13.04 5.13
CA VAL A 122 -4.74 -12.94 6.40
C VAL A 122 -6.06 -12.24 6.14
N SER A 123 -7.16 -12.92 6.44
CA SER A 123 -8.52 -12.39 6.27
C SER A 123 -9.02 -11.72 7.54
N VAL A 124 -9.41 -10.45 7.44
CA VAL A 124 -10.02 -9.68 8.54
C VAL A 124 -11.35 -9.08 8.09
N GLN A 125 -12.40 -9.27 8.88
CA GLN A 125 -13.67 -8.60 8.68
C GLN A 125 -13.63 -7.23 9.36
N VAL A 126 -13.95 -6.20 8.60
CA VAL A 126 -14.01 -4.81 9.07
C VAL A 126 -15.37 -4.22 8.71
N VAL A 127 -15.90 -3.39 9.59
CA VAL A 127 -17.07 -2.56 9.28
C VAL A 127 -16.57 -1.16 8.94
N ILE A 128 -16.77 -0.75 7.69
CA ILE A 128 -16.44 0.60 7.20
C ILE A 128 -17.61 1.53 7.54
N PRO A 129 -17.37 2.66 8.23
CA PRO A 129 -18.42 3.59 8.60
C PRO A 129 -18.99 4.27 7.36
N GLY A 130 -20.17 4.88 7.51
CA GLY A 130 -20.73 5.74 6.47
C GLY A 130 -19.95 7.03 6.24
N GLU A 131 -19.04 7.40 7.16
CA GLU A 131 -18.12 8.54 7.07
C GLU A 131 -16.84 8.24 7.89
N GLY A 132 -15.66 8.56 7.36
CA GLY A 132 -14.37 8.44 8.07
C GLY A 132 -13.60 7.13 7.88
N THR A 133 -12.64 6.87 8.77
CA THR A 133 -11.76 5.69 8.71
C THR A 133 -11.95 4.76 9.91
N THR A 134 -11.95 3.45 9.66
CA THR A 134 -11.83 2.43 10.72
C THR A 134 -10.38 1.95 10.85
N PRO A 135 -9.76 1.96 12.05
CA PRO A 135 -8.46 1.35 12.24
C PRO A 135 -8.56 -0.18 12.15
N VAL A 136 -7.67 -0.77 11.36
CA VAL A 136 -7.52 -2.22 11.17
C VAL A 136 -6.07 -2.57 11.45
N SER A 137 -5.85 -3.59 12.27
CA SER A 137 -4.51 -4.11 12.53
C SER A 137 -4.45 -5.58 12.16
N VAL A 138 -3.42 -5.95 11.39
CA VAL A 138 -3.19 -7.33 10.97
C VAL A 138 -1.79 -7.76 11.35
N ASP A 139 -1.64 -9.04 11.67
CA ASP A 139 -0.33 -9.66 11.86
C ASP A 139 -0.13 -10.68 10.75
N LEU A 140 0.88 -10.45 9.92
CA LEU A 140 1.27 -11.34 8.84
C LEU A 140 2.35 -12.30 9.36
N PRO A 141 2.32 -13.60 8.99
CA PRO A 141 3.43 -14.48 9.30
C PRO A 141 4.72 -13.99 8.62
N ALA A 142 5.88 -14.38 9.15
CA ALA A 142 7.14 -14.13 8.47
C ALA A 142 7.14 -14.87 7.12
N PRO A 143 7.70 -14.27 6.06
CA PRO A 143 8.07 -14.99 4.85
C PRO A 143 8.94 -16.21 5.18
N LEU A 144 8.80 -17.27 4.40
CA LEU A 144 9.58 -18.49 4.55
C LEU A 144 10.96 -18.24 3.96
N ALA A 145 12.01 -18.57 4.72
CA ALA A 145 13.39 -18.25 4.37
C ALA A 145 13.75 -18.73 2.95
N CYS A 146 13.36 -19.96 2.62
CA CYS A 146 13.63 -20.56 1.30
C CYS A 146 12.78 -20.02 0.13
N ALA A 147 12.01 -18.96 0.33
CA ALA A 147 11.14 -18.36 -0.69
C ALA A 147 10.93 -16.84 -0.52
N ASP A 148 11.71 -16.17 0.34
CA ASP A 148 11.56 -14.74 0.62
C ASP A 148 12.37 -13.85 -0.32
N GLY A 149 13.29 -14.43 -1.10
CA GLY A 149 14.17 -13.71 -2.02
C GLY A 149 15.39 -13.07 -1.36
N VAL A 150 15.69 -13.44 -0.11
CA VAL A 150 16.82 -12.99 0.71
C VAL A 150 17.75 -14.16 0.96
N ASP A 151 19.05 -13.90 1.04
CA ASP A 151 20.05 -14.83 1.55
C ASP A 151 20.05 -14.71 3.09
N ASN A 152 19.30 -15.59 3.76
CA ASN A 152 19.06 -15.50 5.20
C ASN A 152 20.22 -16.05 6.04
N ASP A 153 21.14 -16.83 5.46
CA ASP A 153 22.28 -17.41 6.16
C ASP A 153 23.65 -16.79 5.79
N GLY A 154 23.68 -16.02 4.69
CA GLY A 154 24.79 -15.20 4.24
C GLY A 154 25.84 -15.96 3.43
N ASP A 155 25.54 -17.14 2.90
CA ASP A 155 26.49 -17.95 2.13
C ASP A 155 26.60 -17.52 0.64
N GLY A 156 25.70 -16.62 0.20
CA GLY A 156 25.62 -16.07 -1.14
C GLY A 156 24.64 -16.78 -2.07
N LEU A 157 23.90 -17.76 -1.57
CA LEU A 157 22.80 -18.44 -2.25
C LEU A 157 21.46 -17.93 -1.68
N VAL A 158 20.38 -18.07 -2.45
CA VAL A 158 19.08 -17.49 -2.13
C VAL A 158 17.99 -18.48 -2.50
N ASP A 159 17.03 -18.70 -1.60
CA ASP A 159 15.87 -19.54 -1.81
C ASP A 159 16.27 -20.94 -2.34
N LEU A 160 15.58 -21.43 -3.36
CA LEU A 160 15.85 -22.70 -4.03
C LEU A 160 17.18 -22.78 -4.80
N LEU A 161 17.97 -21.69 -4.84
CA LEU A 161 19.36 -21.75 -5.30
C LEU A 161 20.30 -22.21 -4.18
N ASP A 162 19.85 -22.12 -2.94
CA ASP A 162 20.52 -22.64 -1.77
C ASP A 162 20.31 -24.16 -1.65
N PRO A 163 21.39 -24.97 -1.56
CA PRO A 163 21.30 -26.42 -1.38
C PRO A 163 20.71 -26.83 -0.02
N ASP A 164 20.72 -25.96 0.98
CA ASP A 164 20.10 -26.18 2.29
C ASP A 164 18.57 -25.95 2.26
N CYS A 165 18.06 -25.33 1.19
CA CYS A 165 16.63 -25.27 0.88
C CYS A 165 16.13 -26.48 0.10
N ALA A 166 15.45 -27.39 0.80
CA ALA A 166 14.85 -28.58 0.18
C ALA A 166 13.61 -28.27 -0.69
N ASP A 167 12.81 -27.27 -0.27
CA ASP A 167 11.65 -26.75 -0.99
C ASP A 167 11.35 -25.30 -0.56
N ASP A 168 10.30 -24.72 -1.15
CA ASP A 168 9.87 -23.32 -0.93
C ASP A 168 9.15 -23.11 0.41
N LYS A 169 9.16 -24.12 1.30
CA LYS A 169 8.45 -24.08 2.59
C LYS A 169 9.38 -24.11 3.79
N GLY A 170 10.68 -24.02 3.56
CA GLY A 170 11.69 -23.97 4.62
C GLY A 170 11.68 -22.66 5.38
N ASP A 171 11.62 -22.74 6.71
CA ASP A 171 11.76 -21.60 7.63
C ASP A 171 13.24 -21.23 7.90
N SER A 172 14.20 -21.94 7.32
CA SER A 172 15.63 -21.71 7.50
C SER A 172 16.43 -22.22 6.30
N GLU A 173 17.38 -21.41 5.83
CA GLU A 173 18.38 -21.76 4.81
C GLU A 173 19.69 -22.25 5.44
N SER A 174 19.78 -22.33 6.78
CA SER A 174 21.01 -22.82 7.40
C SER A 174 21.08 -24.34 7.35
N PRO A 175 22.26 -24.93 7.10
CA PRO A 175 22.44 -26.36 7.16
C PRO A 175 22.06 -26.84 8.56
N ALA A 176 21.16 -27.81 8.64
CA ALA A 176 20.80 -28.44 9.91
C ALA A 176 22.09 -28.95 10.55
N ALA A 177 22.48 -28.37 11.69
CA ALA A 177 23.75 -28.66 12.36
C ALA A 177 23.98 -30.17 12.48
N GLY A 178 24.75 -30.75 11.54
CA GLY A 178 24.87 -32.20 11.41
C GLY A 178 24.93 -32.80 9.99
N ALA A 179 25.05 -32.02 8.91
CA ALA A 179 25.44 -32.60 7.62
C ALA A 179 26.92 -33.08 7.68
N PRO A 180 27.21 -34.38 7.44
CA PRO A 180 28.55 -34.97 7.58
C PRO A 180 29.52 -34.62 6.44
#